data_AF-A0A7P0TA07-F1
#
_entry.id   AF-A0A7P0TA07-F1
#
_cell.length_a   1.000
_cell.length_b   1.000
_cell.length_c   1.000
_cell.angle_alpha   90.00
_cell.angle_beta   90.00
_cell.angle_gamma   90.00
#
_symmetry.space_group_name_H-M   'P 1'
#
loop_
_entity.id
_entity.type
_entity.pdbx_description
1 polymer ?
#
loop_
_entity_poly.entity_id
_entity_poly.type
_entity_poly.pdbx_seq_one_letter_code
_entity_poly.pdbx_strand_id
1 'polypeptide(L)' 'MPRVKAAQAGRQSSAKRHLAEQFAVGEIITDMAKKEWKVGLPIGQGGFGCIYLADMNSSESVGSDAPCVVKV' A
#
# COMPACT_ATOMS: atom_id res chain seq x y z
N MET A 1 -14.42 -4.51 -44.29
CA MET A 1 -13.74 -5.63 -43.59
C MET A 1 -13.74 -5.35 -42.10
N PRO A 2 -14.34 -6.17 -41.22
CA PRO A 2 -14.21 -5.96 -39.77
C PRO A 2 -12.93 -6.64 -39.26
N ARG A 3 -12.09 -5.89 -38.52
CA ARG A 3 -10.85 -6.39 -37.93
C ARG A 3 -11.16 -7.18 -36.66
N VAL A 4 -10.89 -8.48 -36.67
CA VAL A 4 -11.03 -9.34 -35.49
C VAL A 4 -10.00 -8.98 -34.42
N LYS A 5 -10.46 -8.73 -33.20
CA LYS A 5 -9.62 -8.46 -32.04
C LYS A 5 -9.08 -9.80 -31.55
N ALA A 6 -7.80 -10.07 -31.77
CA ALA A 6 -7.16 -11.29 -31.26
C ALA A 6 -7.24 -11.30 -29.72
N ALA A 7 -7.86 -12.33 -29.17
CA ALA A 7 -7.84 -12.58 -27.74
C ALA A 7 -6.39 -12.88 -27.33
N GLN A 8 -5.74 -11.94 -26.64
CA GLN A 8 -4.49 -12.24 -25.95
C GLN A 8 -4.82 -13.19 -24.80
N ALA A 9 -4.48 -14.46 -25.01
CA ALA A 9 -4.34 -15.42 -23.92
C ALA A 9 -3.37 -14.81 -22.90
N GLY A 10 -3.93 -14.34 -21.77
CA GLY A 10 -3.15 -13.76 -20.69
C GLY A 10 -2.14 -14.79 -20.22
N ARG A 11 -0.85 -14.51 -20.42
CA ARG A 11 0.27 -15.19 -19.75
C ARG A 11 -0.12 -15.41 -18.29
N GLN A 12 -0.18 -16.67 -17.85
CA GLN A 12 -0.23 -16.99 -16.42
C GLN A 12 0.95 -16.29 -15.76
N SER A 13 0.69 -15.25 -14.97
CA SER A 13 1.74 -14.64 -14.16
C SER A 13 2.28 -15.71 -13.22
N SER A 14 3.59 -15.70 -12.97
CA SER A 14 4.19 -16.55 -11.94
C SER A 14 3.37 -16.50 -10.66
N ALA A 15 3.30 -17.63 -9.93
CA ALA A 15 2.60 -17.79 -8.66
C ALA A 15 2.51 -16.46 -7.90
N LYS A 16 1.27 -16.00 -7.63
CA LYS A 16 0.99 -14.77 -6.89
C LYS A 16 1.88 -14.77 -5.65
N ARG A 17 2.95 -13.99 -5.66
CA ARG A 17 3.75 -13.76 -4.46
C ARG A 17 2.77 -13.12 -3.48
N HIS A 18 2.68 -13.67 -2.28
CA HIS A 18 1.80 -13.09 -1.27
C HIS A 18 2.26 -11.66 -1.06
N LEU A 19 1.30 -10.73 -1.18
CA LEU A 19 1.53 -9.35 -0.75
C LEU A 19 1.83 -9.37 0.74
N ALA A 20 2.60 -8.39 1.20
CA ALA A 20 2.85 -8.22 2.62
C ALA A 20 1.51 -8.10 3.39
N GLU A 21 1.54 -8.46 4.67
CA GLU A 21 0.40 -8.25 5.55
C GLU A 21 -0.03 -6.78 5.51
N GLN A 22 -1.34 -6.55 5.42
CA GLN A 22 -1.88 -5.20 5.37
C GLN A 22 -2.02 -4.66 6.79
N PHE A 23 -1.59 -3.41 6.99
CA PHE A 23 -1.79 -2.70 8.24
C PHE A 23 -3.23 -2.16 8.34
N ALA A 24 -3.75 -2.14 9.57
CA ALA A 24 -5.04 -1.52 9.84
C ALA A 24 -4.90 0.01 9.83
N VAL A 25 -5.93 0.71 9.36
CA VAL A 25 -5.96 2.18 9.44
C VAL A 25 -6.03 2.59 10.92
N GLY A 26 -5.12 3.48 11.34
CA GLY A 26 -4.95 3.90 12.72
C GLY A 26 -3.99 3.03 13.54
N GLU A 27 -3.45 1.95 12.97
CA GLU A 27 -2.42 1.15 13.62
C GLU A 27 -1.17 2.00 13.91
N ILE A 28 -0.58 1.80 15.09
CA ILE A 28 0.66 2.47 15.49
C ILE A 28 1.81 1.51 15.30
N ILE A 29 2.77 1.89 14.46
CA ILE A 29 4.00 1.13 14.22
C ILE A 29 5.19 1.88 14.80
N THR A 30 6.21 1.15 15.23
CA THR A 30 7.44 1.72 15.78
C THR A 30 8.62 1.43 14.85
N ASP A 31 9.36 2.46 14.44
CA ASP A 31 10.55 2.29 13.61
C ASP A 31 11.80 1.88 14.41
N MET A 32 12.91 1.62 13.71
CA MET A 32 14.18 1.23 14.36
C MET A 32 14.80 2.36 15.21
N ALA A 33 14.39 3.61 15.00
CA ALA A 33 14.77 4.76 15.82
C ALA A 33 13.82 4.98 17.01
N LYS A 34 12.90 4.04 17.26
CA LYS A 34 11.88 4.09 18.31
C LYS A 34 10.88 5.24 18.14
N LYS A 35 10.70 5.75 16.92
CA LYS A 35 9.62 6.70 16.63
C LYS A 35 8.35 5.94 16.35
N GLU A 36 7.24 6.47 16.85
CA GLU A 36 5.92 5.93 16.60
C GLU A 36 5.24 6.66 15.46
N TRP A 37 4.66 5.89 14.55
CA TRP A 37 3.98 6.37 13.36
C TRP A 37 2.58 5.79 13.34
N LYS A 38 1.58 6.63 13.08
CA LYS A 38 0.20 6.19 12.87
C LYS A 38 0.00 5.94 11.38
N VAL A 39 -0.56 4.78 11.04
CA VAL A 39 -0.86 4.37 9.66
C VAL A 39 -2.20 4.95 9.21
N GLY A 40 -2.24 5.55 8.03
CA GLY A 40 -3.42 6.11 7.39
C GLY A 40 -4.00 5.23 6.29
N LEU A 41 -4.76 5.84 5.38
CA LEU A 41 -5.37 5.13 4.25
C LEU A 41 -4.30 4.64 3.25
N PRO A 42 -4.50 3.49 2.59
CA PRO A 42 -3.66 3.05 1.49
C PRO A 42 -3.85 3.97 0.28
N ILE A 43 -2.75 4.36 -0.36
CA ILE A 43 -2.73 5.24 -1.54
C ILE A 43 -2.13 4.58 -2.78
N GLY A 44 -1.54 3.39 -2.64
CA GLY A 44 -1.03 2.65 -3.79
C GLY A 44 -0.63 1.22 -3.44
N GLN A 45 -0.84 0.30 -4.38
CA GLN A 45 -0.43 -1.10 -4.25
C GLN A 45 0.23 -1.56 -5.55
N GLY A 46 1.37 -2.22 -5.46
CA GLY A 46 2.14 -2.70 -6.61
C GLY A 46 2.92 -3.97 -6.32
N GLY A 47 3.79 -4.35 -7.26
CA GLY A 47 4.62 -5.58 -7.16
C GLY A 47 5.64 -5.57 -6.01
N PHE A 48 5.79 -4.44 -5.31
CA PHE A 48 6.67 -4.25 -4.17
C PHE A 48 5.91 -4.02 -2.86
N GLY A 49 4.59 -4.27 -2.85
CA GLY A 49 3.74 -4.16 -1.67
C GLY A 49 2.81 -2.94 -1.67
N CYS A 50 2.47 -2.45 -0.48
CA CYS A 50 1.43 -1.43 -0.26
C CYS A 50 2.01 -0.15 0.33
N ILE A 51 1.47 1.00 -0.07
CA ILE A 51 1.88 2.34 0.38
C ILE A 51 0.70 2.96 1.11
N TYR A 52 0.92 3.42 2.33
CA TYR A 52 -0.04 4.06 3.21
C TYR A 52 0.38 5.50 3.50
N LEU A 53 -0.59 6.39 3.67
CA LEU A 53 -0.33 7.68 4.33
C LEU A 53 0.15 7.44 5.76
N ALA A 54 0.98 8.33 6.29
CA ALA A 54 1.48 8.21 7.65
C ALA A 54 1.81 9.58 8.26
N ASP A 55 1.63 9.67 9.56
CA ASP A 55 2.07 10.81 10.37
C ASP A 55 2.65 10.31 11.71
N MET A 56 3.32 11.20 12.45
CA MET A 56 3.73 10.92 13.82
C MET A 56 2.53 10.52 14.67
N ASN A 57 2.73 9.58 15.59
CA ASN A 57 1.66 9.16 16.49
C ASN A 57 1.12 10.35 17.30
N SER A 58 -0.20 10.55 17.25
CA SER A 58 -0.93 11.60 17.94
C SER A 58 -2.35 11.11 18.26
N SER A 59 -3.21 11.94 18.85
CA SER A 59 -4.63 11.58 19.02
C SER A 59 -5.45 11.69 17.72
N GLU A 60 -4.95 12.43 16.73
CA GLU A 60 -5.64 12.71 15.47
C GLU A 60 -5.57 11.53 14.50
N SER A 61 -6.53 11.43 13.59
CA SER A 61 -6.44 10.51 12.46
C SER A 61 -5.46 11.03 11.40
N VAL A 62 -4.92 10.14 10.59
CA VAL A 62 -4.02 10.50 9.48
C VAL A 62 -4.85 11.03 8.31
N GLY A 63 -4.68 12.32 8.00
CA GLY A 63 -5.38 13.01 6.92
C GLY A 63 -4.79 12.73 5.52
N SER A 64 -5.49 13.19 4.48
CA SER A 64 -5.00 13.09 3.08
C SER A 64 -3.82 14.00 2.76
N ASP A 65 -3.54 14.96 3.64
CA ASP A 65 -2.42 15.90 3.63
C ASP A 65 -1.24 15.43 4.49
N ALA A 66 -1.26 14.16 4.93
CA ALA A 66 -0.20 13.60 5.77
C ALA A 66 1.20 13.78 5.13
N PRO A 67 2.21 14.16 5.93
CA PRO A 67 3.50 14.57 5.40
C PRO A 67 4.38 13.40 4.95
N CYS A 68 4.02 12.16 5.31
CA CYS A 68 4.84 10.97 5.12
C CYS A 68 4.02 9.80 4.57
N VAL A 69 4.74 8.77 4.14
CA VAL A 69 4.16 7.49 3.72
C VAL A 69 4.92 6.32 4.35
N VAL A 70 4.21 5.23 4.65
CA VAL A 70 4.80 3.94 5.01
C VAL A 70 4.67 3.01 3.81
N LYS A 71 5.78 2.41 3.40
CA LYS A 71 5.80 1.36 2.37
C LYS A 71 6.14 0.03 3.03
N VAL A 72 5.29 -0.96 2.81
CA VAL A 72 5.44 -2.35 3.25
C VAL A 72 5.57 -3.28 2.06
#